data_AF-A0A2S9IUA5-F1
#
_entry.id   AF-A0A2S9IUA5-F1
#
_cell.length_a   1.000
_cell.length_b   1.000
_cell.length_c   1.000
_cell.angle_alpha   90.00
_cell.angle_beta   90.00
_cell.angle_gamma   90.00
#
_symmetry.space_group_name_H-M   'P 1'
#
loop_
_entity.id
_entity.type
_entity.pdbx_description
1 polymer ?
#
loop_
_entity_poly.entity_id
_entity_poly.type
_entity_poly.pdbx_seq_one_letter_code
_entity_poly.pdbx_strand_id
1 'polypeptide(L)'
;MFNFFRKKDKAREKQVETEDPRHEAVAERGRELAEVSRKREEAGIPQYAESQEDLTTVMYVFTEQWDYAIFRAGIDVPLHDDGSVRATLKEDRFLQLSEGIHIHVSQLKAVDLDKLEVEISFNFDRNMRRNLRADDVIEKLQSLRKGDSTYFRIDSAFVEEMRKDLER
;
A
#
# COMPACT_ATOMS: atom_id res chain seq x y z
N MET A 1 3.89 10.62 -59.78
CA MET A 1 5.11 10.55 -58.94
C MET A 1 5.18 11.86 -58.17
N PHE A 2 4.62 11.91 -56.96
CA PHE A 2 4.49 13.15 -56.18
C PHE A 2 5.46 13.12 -55.00
N ASN A 3 6.42 14.04 -55.03
CA ASN A 3 7.25 14.40 -53.89
C ASN A 3 6.43 15.25 -52.93
N PHE A 4 6.28 14.80 -51.68
CA PHE A 4 5.81 15.63 -50.57
C PHE A 4 6.62 15.32 -49.31
N PHE A 5 7.86 15.84 -49.26
CA PHE A 5 8.51 16.16 -47.99
C PHE A 5 8.30 17.65 -47.74
N ARG A 6 7.34 17.98 -46.87
CA ARG A 6 7.26 19.31 -46.25
C ARG A 6 7.32 19.10 -44.74
N LYS A 7 8.48 19.46 -44.19
CA LYS A 7 8.73 19.63 -42.77
C LYS A 7 7.56 20.38 -42.12
N LYS A 8 6.90 19.74 -41.16
CA LYS A 8 6.26 20.43 -40.05
C LYS A 8 7.17 20.22 -38.85
N ASP A 9 8.04 21.19 -38.62
CA ASP A 9 8.66 21.40 -37.32
C ASP A 9 7.52 21.79 -36.36
N LYS A 10 6.81 20.78 -35.84
CA LYS A 10 6.10 20.94 -34.59
C LYS A 10 7.20 20.93 -33.54
N ALA A 11 7.58 22.12 -33.09
CA ALA A 11 8.22 22.30 -31.81
C ALA A 11 7.51 21.36 -30.82
N ARG A 12 8.21 20.32 -30.37
CA ARG A 12 7.89 19.67 -29.11
C ARG A 12 8.01 20.79 -28.10
N GLU A 13 6.90 21.41 -27.75
CA GLU A 13 6.75 22.00 -26.45
C GLU A 13 7.13 20.88 -25.49
N LYS A 14 8.38 20.92 -25.00
CA LYS A 14 8.68 20.38 -23.69
C LYS A 14 7.66 21.08 -22.80
N GLN A 15 6.56 20.40 -22.50
CA GLN A 15 5.90 20.63 -21.24
C GLN A 15 7.02 20.47 -20.22
N VAL A 16 7.51 21.61 -19.73
CA VAL A 16 8.27 21.64 -18.50
C VAL A 16 7.25 21.12 -17.51
N GLU A 17 7.34 19.83 -17.18
CA GLU A 17 6.74 19.31 -15.96
C GLU A 17 7.22 20.28 -14.88
N THR A 18 6.35 21.17 -14.45
CA THR A 18 6.50 21.79 -13.14
C THR A 18 6.50 20.60 -12.20
N GLU A 19 7.70 20.20 -11.76
CA GLU A 19 7.89 19.18 -10.73
C GLU A 19 6.99 19.58 -9.57
N ASP A 20 5.86 18.89 -9.44
CA ASP A 20 4.99 19.08 -8.29
C ASP A 20 5.83 18.68 -7.07
N PRO A 21 6.09 19.59 -6.12
CA PRO A 21 6.95 19.33 -4.96
C PRO A 21 6.53 18.07 -4.20
N ARG A 22 5.27 17.66 -4.32
CA ARG A 22 4.69 16.48 -3.68
C ARG A 22 5.10 15.19 -4.40
N HIS A 23 5.24 15.23 -5.73
CA HIS A 23 5.78 14.11 -6.50
C HIS A 23 7.27 13.91 -6.23
N GLU A 24 8.04 14.99 -6.12
CA GLU A 24 9.46 14.92 -5.77
C GLU A 24 9.67 14.33 -4.38
N ALA A 25 8.87 14.77 -3.40
CA ALA A 25 8.91 14.25 -2.04
C ALA A 25 8.58 12.74 -1.98
N VAL A 26 7.53 12.27 -2.68
CA VAL A 26 7.21 10.82 -2.76
C VAL A 26 8.37 10.06 -3.41
N ALA A 27 8.96 10.61 -4.47
CA ALA A 27 10.10 9.98 -5.14
C ALA A 27 11.31 9.89 -4.22
N GLU A 28 11.57 10.92 -3.41
CA GLU A 28 12.62 10.90 -2.39
C GLU A 28 12.35 9.84 -1.33
N ARG A 29 11.14 9.80 -0.77
CA ARG A 29 10.75 8.75 0.18
C ARG A 29 10.89 7.35 -0.41
N GLY A 30 10.54 7.17 -1.68
CA GLY A 30 10.74 5.93 -2.41
C GLY A 30 12.22 5.53 -2.51
N ARG A 31 13.12 6.51 -2.75
CA ARG A 31 14.58 6.28 -2.79
C ARG A 31 15.12 5.88 -1.41
N GLU A 32 14.65 6.50 -0.33
CA GLU A 32 15.04 6.14 1.04
C GLU A 32 14.71 4.66 1.33
N LEU A 33 13.47 4.24 1.04
CA LEU A 33 13.04 2.85 1.28
C LEU A 33 13.75 1.86 0.36
N ALA A 34 14.07 2.25 -0.88
CA ALA A 34 14.91 1.45 -1.76
C ALA A 34 16.32 1.26 -1.18
N GLU A 35 16.91 2.27 -0.55
CA GLU A 35 18.19 2.14 0.14
C GLU A 35 18.12 1.17 1.34
N VAL A 36 17.04 1.20 2.12
CA VAL A 36 16.80 0.20 3.18
C VAL A 36 16.77 -1.21 2.60
N SER A 37 16.09 -1.39 1.47
CA SER A 37 16.01 -2.68 0.78
C SER A 37 17.40 -3.18 0.36
N ARG A 38 18.20 -2.30 -0.25
CA ARG A 38 19.57 -2.60 -0.67
C ARG A 38 20.46 -3.01 0.51
N LYS A 39 20.43 -2.26 1.62
CA LYS A 39 21.20 -2.59 2.83
C LYS A 39 20.82 -3.95 3.41
N ARG A 40 19.55 -4.32 3.38
CA ARG A 40 19.07 -5.65 3.81
C ARG A 40 19.56 -6.77 2.89
N GLU A 41 19.55 -6.54 1.58
CA GLU A 41 20.08 -7.50 0.60
C GLU A 41 21.58 -7.72 0.79
N GLU A 42 22.36 -6.65 0.97
CA GLU A 42 23.80 -6.71 1.29
C GLU A 42 24.08 -7.47 2.60
N ALA A 43 23.14 -7.43 3.55
CA ALA A 43 23.18 -8.20 4.79
C ALA A 43 22.66 -9.65 4.66
N GLY A 44 22.33 -10.11 3.45
CA GLY A 44 21.87 -11.48 3.18
C GLY A 44 20.40 -11.73 3.53
N ILE A 45 19.58 -10.68 3.62
CA ILE A 45 18.13 -10.75 3.85
C ILE A 45 17.40 -10.37 2.55
N PRO A 46 17.19 -11.32 1.63
CA PRO A 46 16.57 -11.01 0.35
C PRO A 46 15.10 -10.59 0.52
N GLN A 47 14.69 -9.55 -0.19
CA GLN A 47 13.32 -9.06 -0.27
C GLN A 47 12.84 -9.19 -1.72
N TYR A 48 12.11 -10.26 -2.04
CA TYR A 48 11.67 -10.51 -3.40
C TYR A 48 10.17 -10.76 -3.48
N ALA A 49 9.56 -10.22 -4.54
CA ALA A 49 8.31 -10.69 -5.10
C ALA A 49 8.61 -11.93 -5.96
N GLU A 50 7.86 -13.02 -5.76
CA GLU A 50 8.05 -14.27 -6.50
C GLU A 50 7.23 -14.28 -7.81
N SER A 51 6.25 -13.38 -7.93
CA SER A 51 5.33 -13.28 -9.05
C SER A 51 4.81 -11.85 -9.28
N GLN A 52 4.14 -11.61 -10.41
CA GLN A 52 3.41 -10.36 -10.65
C GLN A 52 2.24 -10.16 -9.67
N GLU A 53 1.62 -11.25 -9.21
CA GLU A 53 0.56 -11.20 -8.20
C GLU A 53 1.07 -10.64 -6.86
N ASP A 54 2.36 -10.81 -6.57
CA ASP A 54 2.94 -10.25 -5.36
C ASP A 54 3.04 -8.71 -5.37
N LEU A 55 2.92 -8.10 -6.55
CA LEU A 55 2.91 -6.64 -6.73
C LEU A 55 1.50 -6.05 -6.69
N THR A 56 0.46 -6.86 -6.46
CA THR A 56 -0.90 -6.32 -6.25
C THR A 56 -0.98 -5.60 -4.92
N THR A 57 -1.55 -4.39 -4.90
CA THR A 57 -1.89 -3.69 -3.66
C THR A 57 -2.99 -4.43 -2.93
N VAL A 58 -2.75 -4.70 -1.64
CA VAL A 58 -3.70 -5.45 -0.81
C VAL A 58 -3.94 -4.82 0.55
N MET A 59 -3.21 -3.75 0.89
CA MET A 59 -3.46 -2.97 2.08
C MET A 59 -3.04 -1.52 1.84
N TYR A 60 -3.79 -0.58 2.41
CA TYR A 60 -3.42 0.83 2.47
C TYR A 60 -3.25 1.24 3.92
N VAL A 61 -2.15 1.96 4.20
CA VAL A 61 -1.83 2.50 5.52
C VAL A 61 -1.56 3.98 5.38
N PHE A 62 -2.46 4.78 5.93
CA PHE A 62 -2.41 6.23 5.94
C PHE A 62 -1.85 6.68 7.29
N THR A 63 -0.67 7.30 7.32
CA THR A 63 -0.03 7.83 8.53
C THR A 63 -0.19 9.34 8.60
N GLU A 64 0.37 9.98 9.64
CA GLU A 64 0.35 11.45 9.73
C GLU A 64 1.26 12.12 8.70
N GLN A 65 2.32 11.42 8.26
CA GLN A 65 3.36 11.99 7.40
C GLN A 65 3.30 11.44 5.97
N TRP A 66 2.99 10.15 5.82
CA TRP A 66 3.04 9.46 4.55
C TRP A 66 1.91 8.45 4.42
N ASP A 67 1.41 8.31 3.21
CA ASP A 67 0.47 7.26 2.87
C ASP A 67 1.19 6.16 2.12
N TYR A 68 0.76 4.92 2.33
CA TYR A 68 1.42 3.75 1.77
C TYR A 68 0.42 2.77 1.18
N ALA A 69 0.78 2.25 0.00
CA ALA A 69 0.23 1.03 -0.54
C ALA A 69 1.15 -0.12 -0.14
N ILE A 70 0.59 -1.18 0.40
CA ILE A 70 1.32 -2.40 0.73
C ILE A 70 0.91 -3.48 -0.28
N PHE A 71 1.91 -3.97 -1.00
CA PHE A 71 1.73 -5.07 -1.92
C PHE A 71 1.66 -6.41 -1.19
N ARG A 72 1.14 -7.44 -1.86
CA ARG A 72 1.04 -8.80 -1.32
C ARG A 72 2.40 -9.40 -0.93
N ALA A 73 3.49 -8.99 -1.59
CA ALA A 73 4.85 -9.29 -1.16
C ALA A 73 5.25 -8.62 0.18
N GLY A 74 4.39 -7.83 0.81
CA GLY A 74 4.72 -7.08 2.03
C GLY A 74 5.65 -5.89 1.79
N ILE A 75 5.65 -5.35 0.57
CA ILE A 75 6.46 -4.20 0.16
C ILE A 75 5.58 -2.94 0.26
N ASP A 76 6.06 -1.96 1.02
CA ASP A 76 5.42 -0.67 1.28
C ASP A 76 5.89 0.41 0.28
N VAL A 77 4.99 0.88 -0.57
CA VAL A 77 5.29 1.94 -1.55
C VAL A 77 4.64 3.24 -1.09
N PRO A 78 5.42 4.33 -0.89
CA PRO A 78 4.88 5.60 -0.50
C PRO A 78 4.05 6.18 -1.65
N LEU A 79 2.96 6.83 -1.30
CA LEU A 79 2.08 7.54 -2.21
C LEU A 79 1.68 8.87 -1.60
N HIS A 80 1.18 9.75 -2.47
CA HIS A 80 0.54 10.99 -2.03
C HIS A 80 -0.93 10.89 -2.39
N ASP A 81 -1.78 10.61 -1.39
CA ASP A 81 -3.22 10.56 -1.58
C ASP A 81 -3.81 11.94 -1.35
N ASP A 82 -4.44 12.50 -2.39
CA ASP A 82 -5.26 13.72 -2.29
C ASP A 82 -6.69 13.42 -1.80
N GLY A 83 -6.94 12.17 -1.38
CA GLY A 83 -8.23 11.64 -0.95
C GLY A 83 -8.92 10.79 -2.03
N SER A 84 -8.38 10.76 -3.25
CA SER A 84 -8.92 9.97 -4.35
C SER A 84 -8.88 8.46 -4.08
N VAL A 85 -7.79 7.96 -3.47
CA VAL A 85 -7.67 6.53 -3.14
C VAL A 85 -8.73 6.15 -2.12
N ARG A 86 -8.84 6.88 -1.01
CA ARG A 86 -9.80 6.61 0.07
C ARG A 86 -11.26 6.52 -0.42
N ALA A 87 -11.63 7.32 -1.43
CA ALA A 87 -12.97 7.29 -2.00
C ALA A 87 -13.28 5.95 -2.71
N THR A 88 -12.27 5.31 -3.29
CA THR A 88 -12.40 4.08 -4.10
C THR A 88 -12.29 2.79 -3.30
N LEU A 89 -11.70 2.82 -2.10
CA LEU A 89 -11.39 1.60 -1.32
C LEU A 89 -12.61 0.70 -1.05
N LYS A 90 -13.78 1.30 -0.82
CA LYS A 90 -15.02 0.55 -0.56
C LYS A 90 -15.55 -0.18 -1.80
N GLU A 91 -15.26 0.35 -2.99
CA GLU A 91 -15.66 -0.28 -4.24
C GLU A 91 -14.80 -1.51 -4.52
N ASP A 92 -13.51 -1.41 -4.19
CA ASP A 92 -12.49 -2.43 -4.42
C ASP A 92 -12.37 -3.49 -3.31
N ARG A 93 -13.41 -3.66 -2.48
CA ARG A 93 -13.48 -4.69 -1.42
C ARG A 93 -12.34 -4.59 -0.39
N PHE A 94 -11.95 -3.37 -0.02
CA PHE A 94 -11.13 -3.15 1.16
C PHE A 94 -12.01 -2.92 2.38
N LEU A 95 -11.71 -3.61 3.48
CA LEU A 95 -12.33 -3.37 4.77
C LEU A 95 -11.45 -2.42 5.59
N GLN A 96 -12.08 -1.44 6.23
CA GLN A 96 -11.41 -0.54 7.14
C GLN A 96 -11.28 -1.18 8.53
N LEU A 97 -10.05 -1.37 9.01
CA LEU A 97 -9.78 -1.96 10.33
C LEU A 97 -9.74 -0.89 11.42
N SER A 98 -9.17 0.27 11.11
CA SER A 98 -9.04 1.41 12.00
C SER A 98 -8.95 2.70 11.18
N GLU A 99 -8.79 3.83 11.86
CA GLU A 99 -8.45 5.08 11.19
C GLU A 99 -7.15 4.93 10.36
N GLY A 100 -7.31 5.03 9.04
CA GLY A 100 -6.20 4.97 8.10
C GLY A 100 -5.63 3.58 7.82
N ILE A 101 -6.27 2.47 8.21
CA ILE A 101 -5.84 1.12 7.81
C ILE A 101 -6.96 0.40 7.08
N HIS A 102 -6.69 0.02 5.84
CA HIS A 102 -7.63 -0.68 4.97
C HIS A 102 -6.96 -1.92 4.41
N ILE A 103 -7.64 -3.06 4.45
CA ILE A 103 -7.12 -4.34 3.96
C ILE A 103 -8.08 -4.97 2.96
N HIS A 104 -7.55 -5.47 1.86
CA HIS A 104 -8.33 -6.16 0.85
C HIS A 104 -8.81 -7.51 1.40
N VAL A 105 -10.08 -7.85 1.17
CA VAL A 105 -10.70 -9.10 1.68
C VAL A 105 -9.96 -10.37 1.26
N SER A 106 -9.23 -10.37 0.14
CA SER A 106 -8.46 -11.54 -0.30
C SER A 106 -7.32 -11.94 0.64
N GLN A 107 -6.90 -11.02 1.52
CA GLN A 107 -5.86 -11.30 2.52
C GLN A 107 -6.45 -11.69 3.87
N LEU A 108 -7.77 -11.75 4.01
CA LEU A 108 -8.43 -12.18 5.22
C LEU A 108 -8.63 -13.68 5.20
N LYS A 109 -8.28 -14.32 6.32
CA LYS A 109 -8.57 -15.72 6.59
C LYS A 109 -9.87 -15.87 7.37
N ALA A 110 -10.12 -14.98 8.33
CA ALA A 110 -11.33 -14.95 9.13
C ALA A 110 -11.64 -13.53 9.62
N VAL A 111 -12.91 -13.26 9.88
CA VAL A 111 -13.38 -12.03 10.53
C VAL A 111 -14.30 -12.43 11.69
N ASP A 112 -14.04 -11.90 12.88
CA ASP A 112 -14.84 -12.08 14.09
C ASP A 112 -15.24 -10.69 14.62
N LEU A 113 -16.43 -10.23 14.21
CA LEU A 113 -16.94 -8.91 14.59
C LEU A 113 -17.37 -8.85 16.05
N ASP A 114 -17.70 -9.99 16.68
CA ASP A 114 -18.07 -10.03 18.10
C ASP A 114 -16.83 -9.82 18.98
N LYS A 115 -15.67 -10.34 18.54
CA LYS A 115 -14.38 -10.12 19.20
C LYS A 115 -13.62 -8.88 18.71
N LEU A 116 -14.12 -8.20 17.67
CA LEU A 116 -13.45 -7.07 17.02
C LEU A 116 -12.07 -7.46 16.48
N GLU A 117 -11.97 -8.61 15.82
CA GLU A 117 -10.69 -9.14 15.32
C GLU A 117 -10.82 -9.63 13.88
N VAL A 118 -9.77 -9.39 13.08
CA VAL A 118 -9.56 -10.06 11.80
C VAL A 118 -8.32 -10.94 11.87
N GLU A 119 -8.38 -12.13 11.28
CA GLU A 119 -7.21 -12.97 11.02
C GLU A 119 -6.77 -12.75 9.57
N ILE A 120 -5.52 -12.33 9.37
CA ILE A 120 -4.94 -12.19 8.04
C ILE A 120 -4.27 -13.49 7.58
N SER A 121 -4.06 -13.64 6.27
CA SER A 121 -3.40 -14.81 5.69
C SER A 121 -1.97 -14.93 6.22
N PHE A 122 -1.58 -16.15 6.60
CA PHE A 122 -0.25 -16.42 7.15
C PHE A 122 0.88 -16.01 6.20
N ASN A 123 0.69 -16.22 4.90
CA ASN A 123 1.69 -15.86 3.90
C ASN A 123 1.87 -14.34 3.81
N PHE A 124 0.76 -13.59 3.80
CA PHE A 124 0.83 -12.13 3.78
C PHE A 124 1.45 -11.59 5.08
N ASP A 125 1.10 -12.16 6.22
CA ASP A 125 1.69 -11.81 7.50
C ASP A 125 3.22 -11.98 7.51
N ARG A 126 3.67 -13.16 7.09
CA ARG A 126 5.09 -13.49 6.98
C ARG A 126 5.82 -12.52 6.04
N ASN A 127 5.18 -12.18 4.91
CA ASN A 127 5.73 -11.26 3.94
C ASN A 127 5.89 -9.86 4.53
N MET A 128 4.86 -9.31 5.19
CA MET A 128 4.93 -8.00 5.85
C MET A 128 6.06 -7.94 6.89
N ARG A 129 6.17 -8.97 7.75
CA ARG A 129 7.21 -9.03 8.79
C ARG A 129 8.63 -9.03 8.22
N ARG A 130 8.80 -9.56 7.00
CA ARG A 130 10.11 -9.65 6.34
C ARG A 130 10.42 -8.42 5.49
N ASN A 131 9.40 -7.86 4.84
CA ASN A 131 9.61 -6.97 3.70
C ASN A 131 9.25 -5.51 3.96
N LEU A 132 8.44 -5.19 4.98
CA LEU A 132 8.12 -3.79 5.31
C LEU A 132 9.37 -3.01 5.71
N ARG A 133 9.44 -1.74 5.28
CA ARG A 133 10.62 -0.88 5.43
C ARG A 133 10.35 0.38 6.22
N ALA A 134 9.20 1.01 6.02
CA ALA A 134 8.83 2.24 6.69
C ALA A 134 8.44 1.99 8.16
N ASP A 135 9.18 2.61 9.09
CA ASP A 135 8.99 2.43 10.53
C ASP A 135 7.60 2.90 10.99
N ASP A 136 7.07 4.00 10.43
CA ASP A 136 5.74 4.53 10.76
C ASP A 136 4.61 3.57 10.37
N VAL A 137 4.74 2.89 9.22
CA VAL A 137 3.82 1.81 8.81
C VAL A 137 3.92 0.64 9.78
N ILE A 138 5.14 0.21 10.11
CA ILE A 138 5.37 -0.92 11.01
C ILE A 138 4.76 -0.62 12.37
N GLU A 139 5.05 0.54 12.96
CA GLU A 139 4.51 0.96 14.26
C GLU A 139 2.98 0.99 14.25
N LYS A 140 2.36 1.58 13.21
CA LYS A 140 0.90 1.66 13.12
C LYS A 140 0.27 0.28 13.01
N LEU A 141 0.82 -0.62 12.21
CA LEU A 141 0.32 -2.00 12.09
C LEU A 141 0.52 -2.80 13.38
N GLN A 142 1.66 -2.63 14.06
CA GLN A 142 1.91 -3.31 15.34
C GLN A 142 0.98 -2.82 16.45
N SER A 143 0.55 -1.55 16.41
CA SER A 143 -0.39 -1.00 17.40
C SER A 143 -1.75 -1.71 17.40
N LEU A 144 -2.19 -2.21 16.24
CA LEU A 144 -3.42 -3.00 16.08
C LEU A 144 -3.21 -4.50 16.31
N ARG A 145 -1.97 -4.98 16.25
CA ARG A 145 -1.68 -6.39 16.29
C ARG A 145 -1.78 -6.93 17.72
N LYS A 146 -2.38 -8.11 17.86
CA LYS A 146 -2.41 -8.82 19.13
C LYS A 146 -1.11 -9.60 19.32
N GLY A 147 -0.11 -8.95 19.90
CA GLY A 147 1.21 -9.55 20.14
C GLY A 147 1.85 -10.05 18.84
N ASP A 148 2.40 -11.26 18.85
CA ASP A 148 3.06 -11.85 17.67
C ASP A 148 2.12 -12.68 16.77
N SER A 149 0.80 -12.46 16.86
CA SER A 149 -0.19 -13.26 16.13
C SER A 149 -0.55 -12.69 14.75
N THR A 150 -1.25 -13.48 13.92
CA THR A 150 -1.86 -13.06 12.64
C THR A 150 -3.15 -12.27 12.83
N TYR A 151 -3.51 -11.90 14.07
CA TYR A 151 -4.74 -11.18 14.37
C TYR A 151 -4.51 -9.69 14.52
N PHE A 152 -5.37 -8.92 13.86
CA PHE A 152 -5.47 -7.47 13.98
C PHE A 152 -6.79 -7.10 14.64
N ARG A 153 -6.74 -6.10 15.53
CA ARG A 153 -7.94 -5.52 16.11
C ARG A 153 -8.68 -4.65 15.09
N ILE A 154 -10.00 -4.71 15.17
CA ILE A 154 -10.93 -3.81 14.50
C ILE A 154 -11.31 -2.73 15.52
N ASP A 155 -11.21 -1.48 15.14
CA ASP A 155 -11.80 -0.40 15.93
C ASP A 155 -13.32 -0.47 15.84
N SER A 156 -13.99 -0.44 17.00
CA SER A 156 -15.44 -0.63 17.12
C SER A 156 -16.23 0.40 16.30
N ALA A 157 -15.66 1.58 16.03
CA ALA A 157 -16.26 2.59 15.17
C ALA A 157 -16.52 2.10 13.73
N PHE A 158 -15.77 1.11 13.23
CA PHE A 158 -15.86 0.63 11.85
C PHE A 158 -16.62 -0.70 11.69
N VAL A 159 -17.08 -1.31 12.78
CA VAL A 159 -17.74 -2.63 12.76
C VAL A 159 -19.02 -2.64 11.95
N GLU A 160 -19.87 -1.62 12.14
CA GLU A 160 -21.15 -1.53 11.43
C GLU A 160 -20.98 -1.32 9.93
N GLU A 161 -19.91 -0.64 9.53
CA GLU A 161 -19.54 -0.51 8.13
C GLU A 161 -19.00 -1.82 7.57
N MET A 162 -18.07 -2.45 8.29
CA MET A 162 -17.51 -3.75 7.90
C MET A 162 -18.58 -4.83 7.76
N ARG A 163 -19.59 -4.84 8.65
CA ARG A 163 -20.73 -5.77 8.55
C ARG A 163 -21.46 -5.61 7.21
N LYS A 164 -21.74 -4.37 6.79
CA LYS A 164 -22.40 -4.09 5.51
C LYS A 164 -21.55 -4.53 4.32
N ASP A 165 -20.24 -4.31 4.38
CA ASP A 165 -19.31 -4.69 3.31
C ASP A 165 -19.17 -6.21 3.17
N LEU A 166 -19.28 -6.96 4.27
CA LEU A 166 -19.21 -8.42 4.28
C LEU A 166 -20.51 -9.10 3.80
N GLU A 167 -21.65 -8.41 3.91
CA GLU A 167 -22.96 -8.91 3.47
C GLU A 167 -23.23 -8.65 1.97
N ARG A 168 -22.36 -7.90 1.29
CA ARG A 168 -22.45 -7.52 -0.13
C ARG A 168 -21.84 -8.56 -1.08
#